data_AF-A0A2M9ENB7-F1
#
_entry.id   AF-A0A2M9ENB7-F1
#
_cell.length_a   1.000
_cell.length_b   1.000
_cell.length_c   1.000
_cell.angle_alpha   90.00
_cell.angle_beta   90.00
_cell.angle_gamma   90.00
#
_symmetry.space_group_name_H-M   'P 1'
#
loop_
_entity.id
_entity.type
_entity.pdbx_description
1 polymer ?
#
loop_
_entity_poly.entity_id
_entity_poly.type
_entity_poly.pdbx_seq_one_letter_code
_entity_poly.pdbx_strand_id
1 'polypeptide(L)'
;MGIIDTLLGHAGEAPAERIEKELQPLLADGERVECAFAFVRDVIAFTNLRLILVNKQGATAKKVEYRSIPYRSIIMHALETAGHFDLDSDLKLWLSGQAEPISLKLGRGKAATRLVALLAQHAPR
;
A
#
# COMPACT_ATOMS: atom_id res chain seq x y z
N MET A 1 -3.26 21.83 2.35
CA MET A 1 -4.38 20.92 2.69
C MET A 1 -4.46 19.89 1.58
N GLY A 2 -3.95 18.70 1.83
CA GLY A 2 -3.89 17.64 0.82
C GLY A 2 -5.25 16.95 0.71
N ILE A 3 -5.70 16.74 -0.52
CA ILE A 3 -7.02 16.21 -0.89
C ILE A 3 -7.21 14.75 -0.40
N ILE A 4 -6.24 14.16 0.29
CA ILE A 4 -6.34 12.83 0.91
C ILE A 4 -7.44 12.79 1.99
N ASP A 5 -7.82 13.95 2.55
CA ASP A 5 -8.94 14.06 3.50
C ASP A 5 -10.33 13.74 2.88
N THR A 6 -10.48 13.72 1.55
CA THR A 6 -11.79 13.47 0.90
C THR A 6 -12.08 12.00 0.57
N LEU A 7 -11.16 11.06 0.84
CA LEU A 7 -11.35 9.62 0.60
C LEU A 7 -11.80 8.84 1.85
N LEU A 8 -12.40 9.51 2.84
CA LEU A 8 -12.94 8.90 4.07
C LEU A 8 -14.22 8.06 3.87
N GLY A 9 -14.71 7.89 2.64
CA GLY A 9 -15.96 7.15 2.36
C GLY A 9 -15.80 5.67 1.97
N HIS A 10 -14.65 5.28 1.42
CA HIS A 10 -14.35 3.89 1.02
C HIS A 10 -12.87 3.60 1.31
N ALA A 11 -12.54 3.43 2.60
CA ALA A 11 -11.20 3.00 3.01
C ALA A 11 -10.87 1.68 2.30
N GLY A 12 -9.84 1.68 1.45
CA GLY A 12 -9.58 0.56 0.57
C GLY A 12 -8.91 1.01 -0.71
N GLU A 13 -9.66 1.08 -1.80
CA GLU A 13 -9.12 1.33 -3.14
C GLU A 13 -9.24 2.81 -3.53
N ALA A 14 -8.15 3.38 -4.02
CA ALA A 14 -8.06 4.76 -4.48
C ALA A 14 -7.93 4.79 -6.02
N PRO A 15 -8.48 5.82 -6.71
CA PRO A 15 -8.32 5.96 -8.15
C PRO A 15 -6.85 6.00 -8.56
N ALA A 16 -6.42 5.06 -9.41
CA ALA A 16 -5.02 4.89 -9.79
C ALA A 16 -4.45 6.15 -10.45
N GLU A 17 -5.22 6.81 -11.32
CA GLU A 17 -4.81 8.02 -12.04
C GLU A 17 -4.55 9.19 -11.09
N ARG A 18 -5.26 9.22 -9.96
CA ARG A 18 -5.08 10.26 -8.95
C ARG A 18 -3.81 10.01 -8.15
N ILE A 19 -3.58 8.77 -7.72
CA ILE A 19 -2.36 8.40 -7.01
C ILE A 19 -1.14 8.54 -7.92
N GLU A 20 -1.25 8.20 -9.20
CA GLU A 20 -0.20 8.42 -10.21
C GLU A 20 0.20 9.89 -10.28
N LYS A 21 -0.77 10.81 -10.39
CA LYS A 21 -0.48 12.26 -10.38
C LYS A 21 0.22 12.73 -9.11
N GLU A 22 -0.16 12.20 -7.95
CA GLU A 22 0.46 12.54 -6.67
C GLU A 22 1.88 11.97 -6.55
N LEU A 23 2.12 10.78 -7.11
CA LEU A 23 3.42 10.10 -7.09
C LEU A 23 4.29 10.45 -8.31
N GLN A 24 3.81 11.22 -9.27
CA GLN A 24 4.49 11.51 -10.55
C GLN A 24 5.98 11.87 -10.40
N PRO A 25 6.41 12.70 -9.43
CA PRO A 25 7.83 13.03 -9.26
C PRO A 25 8.70 11.85 -8.76
N LEU A 26 8.08 10.77 -8.30
CA LEU A 26 8.72 9.57 -7.75
C LEU A 26 8.74 8.40 -8.73
N LEU A 27 7.97 8.49 -9.82
CA LEU A 27 7.85 7.45 -10.83
C LEU A 27 9.03 7.53 -11.81
N ALA A 28 9.59 6.37 -12.15
CA ALA A 28 10.57 6.25 -13.22
C ALA A 28 9.91 6.42 -14.60
N ASP A 29 10.71 6.63 -15.64
CA ASP A 29 10.22 6.74 -17.01
C ASP A 29 9.47 5.45 -17.42
N GLY A 30 8.21 5.61 -17.82
CA GLY A 30 7.34 4.49 -18.20
C GLY A 30 6.79 3.67 -17.02
N GLU A 31 7.09 4.05 -15.78
CA GLU A 31 6.44 3.49 -14.59
C GLU A 31 5.02 4.07 -14.49
N ARG A 32 4.01 3.21 -14.28
CA ARG A 32 2.59 3.58 -14.15
C ARG A 32 1.98 2.93 -12.93
N VAL A 33 1.02 3.61 -12.29
CA VAL A 33 0.26 3.05 -11.19
C VAL A 33 -0.86 2.18 -11.77
N GLU A 34 -0.84 0.88 -11.47
CA GLU A 34 -1.85 -0.07 -11.94
C GLU A 34 -3.04 -0.13 -10.98
N CYS A 35 -2.75 -0.04 -9.68
CA CYS A 35 -3.75 -0.04 -8.62
C CYS A 35 -3.18 0.68 -7.41
N ALA A 36 -4.05 1.34 -6.63
CA ALA A 36 -3.62 1.96 -5.39
C ALA A 36 -4.67 1.82 -4.31
N PHE A 37 -4.19 1.77 -3.08
CA PHE A 37 -5.00 1.66 -1.88
C PHE A 37 -4.63 2.79 -0.95
N ALA A 38 -5.62 3.56 -0.51
CA ALA A 38 -5.41 4.67 0.40
C ALA A 38 -6.21 4.43 1.69
N PHE A 39 -5.50 4.55 2.80
CA PHE A 39 -6.00 4.50 4.16
C PHE A 39 -5.72 5.84 4.83
N VAL A 40 -6.18 6.03 6.07
CA VAL A 40 -6.12 7.32 6.77
C VAL A 40 -4.69 7.90 6.81
N ARG A 41 -3.66 7.05 6.98
CA ARG A 41 -2.25 7.48 7.06
C ARG A 41 -1.33 6.85 6.02
N ASP A 42 -1.78 5.78 5.39
CA ASP A 42 -0.95 4.92 4.55
C ASP A 42 -1.52 4.85 3.14
N VAL A 43 -0.63 4.92 2.13
CA VAL A 43 -0.96 4.61 0.74
C VAL A 43 -0.09 3.46 0.29
N ILE A 44 -0.70 2.49 -0.39
CA ILE A 44 -0.03 1.38 -1.05
C ILE A 44 -0.32 1.50 -2.53
N ALA A 45 0.68 1.86 -3.33
CA ALA A 45 0.56 1.91 -4.79
C ALA A 45 1.30 0.73 -5.42
N PHE A 46 0.60 -0.02 -6.28
CA PHE A 46 1.16 -1.06 -7.14
C PHE A 46 1.47 -0.42 -8.48
N THR A 47 2.74 -0.45 -8.88
CA THR A 47 3.16 -0.02 -10.21
C THR A 47 3.52 -1.23 -11.05
N ASN A 48 3.74 -1.04 -12.34
CA ASN A 48 4.29 -2.11 -13.18
C ASN A 48 5.73 -2.55 -12.77
N LEU A 49 6.40 -1.84 -11.84
CA LEU A 49 7.79 -2.12 -11.44
C LEU A 49 7.97 -2.50 -9.96
N ARG A 50 7.19 -1.92 -9.06
CA ARG A 50 7.38 -2.04 -7.60
C ARG A 50 6.11 -1.67 -6.83
N LEU A 51 6.09 -2.00 -5.53
CA LEU A 51 5.19 -1.33 -4.61
C LEU A 51 5.84 -0.03 -4.10
N ILE A 52 5.03 1.01 -3.98
CA ILE A 52 5.37 2.25 -3.30
C ILE A 52 4.48 2.36 -2.06
N LEU A 53 5.09 2.36 -0.88
CA LEU A 53 4.42 2.61 0.38
C LEU A 53 4.64 4.07 0.76
N VAL A 54 3.56 4.79 1.03
CA VAL A 54 3.59 6.15 1.54
C VAL A 54 3.05 6.15 2.95
N ASN A 55 3.87 6.47 3.93
CA ASN A 55 3.48 6.52 5.33
C ASN A 55 3.58 7.96 5.84
N LYS A 56 2.47 8.51 6.34
CA LYS A 56 2.44 9.82 6.99
C LYS A 56 2.67 9.67 8.50
N GLN A 57 3.77 10.23 8.98
CA GLN A 57 4.23 10.12 10.37
C GLN A 57 3.89 11.38 11.19
N GLY A 58 3.65 11.16 12.48
CA GLY A 58 3.48 12.22 13.49
C GLY A 58 2.10 12.87 13.50
N ALA A 59 1.79 13.61 14.57
CA ALA A 59 0.47 14.19 14.79
C ALA A 59 0.06 15.23 13.72
N THR A 60 1.03 15.86 13.06
CA THR A 60 0.78 16.87 12.01
C THR A 60 0.80 16.30 10.59
N ALA A 61 1.11 15.01 10.42
CA ALA A 61 1.26 14.34 9.12
C ALA A 61 2.23 15.03 8.13
N LYS A 62 3.11 15.92 8.61
CA LYS A 62 4.06 16.68 7.78
C LYS A 62 5.26 15.84 7.34
N LYS A 63 5.63 14.82 8.12
CA LYS A 63 6.70 13.91 7.78
C LYS A 63 6.11 12.76 6.97
N VAL A 64 6.54 12.61 5.73
CA VAL A 64 6.10 11.54 4.85
C VAL A 64 7.29 10.66 4.50
N GLU A 65 7.16 9.37 4.70
CA GLU A 65 8.11 8.36 4.25
C GLU A 65 7.59 7.72 2.97
N TYR A 66 8.43 7.67 1.95
CA TYR A 66 8.17 6.95 0.70
C TYR A 66 9.13 5.75 0.64
N ARG A 67 8.58 4.54 0.65
CA ARG A 67 9.36 3.30 0.62
C ARG A 67 9.05 2.53 -0.66
N SER A 68 10.10 2.25 -1.42
CA SER A 68 10.02 1.44 -2.64
C SER A 68 10.37 -0.01 -2.35
N ILE A 69 9.49 -0.93 -2.72
CA ILE A 69 9.67 -2.37 -2.55
C ILE A 69 9.57 -3.05 -3.92
N PRO A 70 10.71 -3.46 -4.53
CA PRO A 70 10.68 -4.25 -5.75
C PRO A 70 9.94 -5.57 -5.55
N TYR A 71 9.11 -5.98 -6.48
CA TYR A 71 8.33 -7.23 -6.35
C TYR A 71 9.20 -8.45 -6.06
N ARG A 72 10.34 -8.58 -6.75
CA ARG A 72 11.32 -9.66 -6.55
C ARG A 72 11.88 -9.76 -5.13
N SER A 73 11.78 -8.70 -4.33
CA SER A 73 12.28 -8.68 -2.96
C SER A 73 11.29 -9.23 -1.96
N ILE A 74 10.01 -9.35 -2.31
CA ILE A 74 8.96 -9.91 -1.46
C ILE A 74 9.03 -11.43 -1.56
N ILE A 75 9.47 -12.08 -0.47
CA ILE A 75 9.65 -13.53 -0.42
C ILE A 75 8.45 -14.25 0.19
N MET A 76 7.65 -13.53 0.99
CA MET A 76 6.45 -14.06 1.63
C MET A 76 5.51 -12.92 1.97
N HIS A 77 4.21 -13.18 1.94
CA HIS A 77 3.20 -12.25 2.42
C HIS A 77 2.11 -13.00 3.20
N ALA A 78 1.49 -12.33 4.15
CA ALA A 78 0.35 -12.85 4.90
C ALA A 78 -0.67 -11.74 5.15
N LEU A 79 -1.96 -12.07 5.09
CA LEU A 79 -3.04 -11.16 5.46
C LEU A 79 -3.75 -11.73 6.70
N GLU A 80 -3.79 -10.94 7.75
CA GLU A 80 -4.53 -11.22 8.96
C GLU A 80 -5.80 -10.36 8.94
N THR A 81 -6.95 -10.99 8.74
CA THR A 81 -8.22 -10.24 8.59
C THR A 81 -8.76 -9.78 9.94
N ALA A 82 -9.40 -8.62 9.94
CA ALA A 82 -10.11 -8.08 11.09
C ALA A 82 -11.10 -9.11 11.68
N GLY A 83 -10.97 -9.41 12.98
CA GLY A 83 -11.92 -10.23 13.72
C GLY A 83 -13.21 -9.46 14.08
N HIS A 84 -14.11 -10.10 14.83
CA HIS A 84 -15.39 -9.47 15.23
C HIS A 84 -15.19 -8.16 16.03
N PHE A 85 -14.11 -8.09 16.82
CA PHE A 85 -13.79 -6.96 17.70
C PHE A 85 -12.67 -6.04 17.18
N ASP A 86 -11.87 -6.48 16.20
CA ASP A 86 -10.80 -5.66 15.63
C ASP A 86 -11.29 -4.94 14.36
N LEU A 87 -10.91 -3.68 14.19
CA LEU A 87 -11.35 -2.85 13.07
C LEU A 87 -10.40 -2.92 11.88
N ASP A 88 -9.18 -3.42 12.06
CA ASP A 88 -8.17 -3.40 11.01
C ASP A 88 -7.76 -4.82 10.61
N SER A 89 -7.42 -4.98 9.34
CA SER A 89 -6.70 -6.16 8.84
C SER A 89 -5.22 -5.82 8.69
N ASP A 90 -4.33 -6.73 9.03
CA ASP A 90 -2.90 -6.49 8.95
C ASP A 90 -2.29 -7.27 7.78
N LEU A 91 -1.68 -6.55 6.83
CA LEU A 91 -0.88 -7.14 5.77
C LEU A 91 0.59 -7.17 6.19
N LYS A 92 1.19 -8.35 6.17
CA LYS A 92 2.60 -8.58 6.50
C LYS A 92 3.36 -8.94 5.24
N LEU A 93 4.47 -8.24 4.98
CA LEU A 93 5.36 -8.47 3.84
C LEU A 93 6.76 -8.81 4.34
N TRP A 94 7.27 -10.00 4.04
CA TRP A 94 8.65 -10.37 4.31
C TRP A 94 9.51 -10.03 3.10
N LEU A 95 10.56 -9.27 3.35
CA LEU A 95 11.54 -8.91 2.34
C LEU A 95 12.78 -9.81 2.46
N SER A 96 13.40 -10.11 1.32
CA SER A 96 14.66 -10.83 1.28
C SER A 96 15.70 -10.14 2.17
N GLY A 97 16.34 -10.91 3.06
CA GLY A 97 17.34 -10.40 4.00
C GLY A 97 16.77 -9.72 5.25
N GLN A 98 15.45 -9.67 5.45
CA GLN A 98 14.83 -9.16 6.67
C GLN A 98 14.17 -10.30 7.45
N ALA A 99 14.45 -10.39 8.76
CA ALA A 99 13.85 -11.39 9.64
C ALA A 99 12.39 -11.04 9.98
N GLU A 100 12.14 -9.76 10.24
CA GLU A 100 10.83 -9.25 10.61
C GLU A 100 10.07 -8.73 9.38
N PRO A 101 8.74 -8.95 9.30
CA PRO A 101 7.94 -8.40 8.22
C PRO A 101 7.72 -6.90 8.36
N ILE A 102 7.45 -6.25 7.23
CA ILE A 102 6.79 -4.96 7.22
C ILE A 102 5.29 -5.20 7.43
N SER A 103 4.75 -4.65 8.51
CA SER A 103 3.32 -4.70 8.82
C SER A 103 2.62 -3.42 8.36
N LEU A 104 1.55 -3.59 7.60
CA LEU A 104 0.71 -2.52 7.07
C LEU A 104 -0.71 -2.70 7.60
N LYS A 105 -1.21 -1.68 8.31
CA LYS A 105 -2.58 -1.66 8.79
C LYS A 105 -3.53 -1.26 7.68
N LEU A 106 -4.49 -2.13 7.40
CA LEU A 106 -5.54 -1.93 6.42
C LEU A 106 -6.87 -1.75 7.15
N GLY A 107 -7.70 -0.80 6.74
CA GLY A 107 -9.06 -0.70 7.29
C GLY A 107 -9.93 -1.91 6.90
N ARG A 108 -11.10 -2.09 7.55
CA ARG A 108 -12.06 -3.15 7.17
C ARG A 108 -12.44 -3.08 5.69
N GLY A 109 -12.39 -4.20 4.97
CA GLY A 109 -13.08 -4.33 3.70
C GLY A 109 -12.49 -5.34 2.72
N LYS A 110 -13.20 -5.51 1.59
CA LYS A 110 -12.78 -6.37 0.46
C LYS A 110 -11.47 -5.92 -0.21
N ALA A 111 -11.02 -4.70 0.07
CA ALA A 111 -9.76 -4.16 -0.44
C ALA A 111 -8.55 -4.97 0.06
N ALA A 112 -8.60 -5.46 1.30
CA ALA A 112 -7.50 -6.22 1.90
C ALA A 112 -7.25 -7.55 1.20
N THR A 113 -8.31 -8.28 0.83
CA THR A 113 -8.16 -9.55 0.11
C THR A 113 -7.70 -9.36 -1.33
N ARG A 114 -8.07 -8.24 -1.98
CA ARG A 114 -7.58 -7.89 -3.33
C ARG A 114 -6.08 -7.63 -3.34
N LEU A 115 -5.51 -7.06 -2.28
CA LEU A 115 -4.06 -6.86 -2.16
C LEU A 115 -3.28 -8.18 -2.25
N VAL A 116 -3.78 -9.26 -1.62
CA VAL A 116 -3.15 -10.58 -1.68
C VAL A 116 -3.14 -11.12 -3.11
N ALA A 117 -4.26 -10.98 -3.84
CA ALA A 117 -4.33 -11.40 -5.23
C ALA A 117 -3.36 -10.62 -6.13
N LEU A 118 -3.23 -9.30 -5.92
CA LEU A 118 -2.30 -8.45 -6.66
C LEU A 118 -0.84 -8.81 -6.36
N LEU A 119 -0.49 -9.03 -5.09
CA LEU A 119 0.85 -9.49 -4.71
C LEU A 119 1.21 -10.83 -5.38
N ALA A 120 0.26 -11.76 -5.47
CA ALA A 120 0.45 -13.02 -6.17
C ALA A 120 0.64 -12.84 -7.69
N GLN A 121 -0.02 -11.86 -8.31
CA GLN A 121 0.12 -11.57 -9.75
C GLN A 121 1.54 -11.09 -10.11
N HIS A 122 2.19 -10.36 -9.22
CA HIS A 122 3.57 -9.87 -9.41
C HIS A 122 4.64 -10.78 -8.76
N ALA A 123 4.23 -11.90 -8.16
CA ALA A 123 5.18 -12.85 -7.59
C ALA A 123 6.10 -13.40 -8.70
N PRO A 124 7.41 -13.55 -8.44
CA PRO A 124 8.31 -14.16 -9.40
C PRO A 124 7.80 -15.57 -9.75
N ARG A 125 7.65 -15.85 -11.05
CA ARG A 125 7.30 -17.17 -11.58
C ARG A 125 8.51 -18.08 -11.62
#